data_AF-A0A2U3K645-F1
#
_entry.id   AF-A0A2U3K645-F1
#
_cell.length_a   1.000
_cell.length_b   1.000
_cell.length_c   1.000
_cell.angle_alpha   90.00
_cell.angle_beta   90.00
_cell.angle_gamma   90.00
#
_symmetry.space_group_name_H-M   'P 1'
#
loop_
_entity.id
_entity.type
_entity.pdbx_description
1 polymer ?
#
loop_
_entity_poly.entity_id
_entity_poly.type
_entity_poly.pdbx_seq_one_letter_code
_entity_poly.pdbx_strand_id
1 'polypeptide(L)' 'MNKDQQNKDEDKDGLELQMNVVELKLAELKSRWPFHSVQPKMVAELEDLEEEKVRLRRLLDLR' A
#
# COMPACT_ATOMS: atom_id res chain seq x y z
N MET A 1 12.38 -17.33 24.25
CA MET A 1 11.78 -16.54 23.15
C MET A 1 12.30 -17.12 21.85
N ASN A 2 11.42 -17.67 21.01
CA ASN A 2 11.80 -18.41 19.80
C ASN A 2 12.21 -17.44 18.69
N LYS A 3 13.33 -17.74 18.02
CA LYS A 3 13.82 -16.98 16.85
C LYS A 3 12.81 -16.93 15.71
N ASP A 4 11.94 -17.93 15.61
CA ASP A 4 10.87 -18.00 14.61
C ASP A 4 9.75 -16.97 14.84
N GLN A 5 9.57 -16.51 16.07
CA GLN A 5 8.59 -15.49 16.41
C GLN A 5 9.10 -14.09 16.03
N GLN A 6 10.39 -13.82 16.26
CA GLN A 6 11.03 -12.55 15.91
C GLN A 6 11.01 -12.26 14.40
N ASN A 7 11.31 -13.26 13.55
CA ASN A 7 11.26 -13.06 12.09
C ASN A 7 9.85 -12.80 11.56
N LYS A 8 8.81 -13.39 12.16
CA LYS A 8 7.42 -13.16 11.73
C LYS A 8 6.94 -11.75 12.07
N ASP A 9 7.37 -11.23 13.21
CA ASP A 9 7.00 -9.89 13.67
C ASP A 9 7.71 -8.81 12.83
N GLU A 10 9.00 -9.01 12.50
CA GLU A 10 9.75 -8.11 11.60
C GLU A 10 9.18 -8.06 10.17
N ASP A 11 8.76 -9.20 9.64
CA ASP A 11 8.07 -9.30 8.34
C ASP A 11 6.74 -8.54 8.34
N LYS A 12 5.99 -8.64 9.45
CA LYS A 12 4.69 -7.97 9.59
C LYS A 12 4.85 -6.47 9.70
N ASP A 13 5.78 -5.99 10.53
CA ASP A 13 6.10 -4.57 10.67
C ASP A 13 6.57 -3.97 9.34
N GLY A 14 7.34 -4.73 8.55
CA GLY A 14 7.74 -4.35 7.20
C GLY A 14 6.56 -4.21 6.23
N LEU A 15 5.60 -5.14 6.26
CA LEU A 15 4.38 -5.08 5.43
C LEU A 15 3.46 -3.92 5.85
N GLU A 16 3.33 -3.65 7.14
CA GLU A 16 2.57 -2.50 7.66
C GLU A 16 3.21 -1.17 7.24
N LEU A 17 4.54 -1.07 7.27
CA LEU A 17 5.24 0.11 6.77
C LEU A 17 5.00 0.32 5.26
N GLN A 18 5.08 -0.75 4.46
CA GLN A 18 4.77 -0.69 3.03
C GLN A 18 3.32 -0.26 2.77
N MET A 19 2.37 -0.78 3.55
CA MET A 19 0.96 -0.38 3.47
C MET A 19 0.79 1.12 3.72
N ASN A 20 1.41 1.65 4.78
CA ASN A 20 1.35 3.07 5.12
C ASN A 20 1.91 3.95 3.99
N VAL A 21 3.01 3.53 3.36
CA VAL A 21 3.59 4.24 2.21
C VAL A 21 2.63 4.27 1.02
N VAL A 22 1.96 3.15 0.70
CA VAL A 22 0.98 3.09 -0.38
C VAL A 22 -0.23 3.98 -0.09
N GLU A 23 -0.74 3.96 1.15
CA GLU A 23 -1.85 4.82 1.57
C GLU A 23 -1.50 6.30 1.49
N LEU A 24 -0.27 6.68 1.87
CA LEU A 24 0.21 8.05 1.74
C LEU A 24 0.26 8.50 0.28
N LYS A 25 0.80 7.65 -0.61
CA LYS A 25 0.85 7.95 -2.06
C LYS A 25 -0.56 8.08 -2.66
N LEU A 26 -1.50 7.23 -2.26
CA LEU A 26 -2.90 7.33 -2.67
C LEU A 26 -3.53 8.65 -2.21
N ALA A 27 -3.29 9.06 -0.97
CA ALA A 27 -3.79 10.33 -0.44
C ALA A 27 -3.20 11.53 -1.20
N GLU A 28 -1.89 11.51 -1.46
CA GLU A 28 -1.20 12.53 -2.23
C GLU A 28 -1.73 12.60 -3.68
N LEU A 29 -1.88 11.47 -4.35
CA LEU A 29 -2.42 11.38 -5.71
C LEU A 29 -3.84 11.95 -5.79
N LYS A 30 -4.71 11.58 -4.84
CA LYS A 30 -6.09 12.07 -4.73
C LYS A 30 -6.15 13.56 -4.38
N SER A 31 -5.18 14.08 -3.62
CA SER A 31 -5.10 15.53 -3.33
C SER A 31 -4.77 16.37 -4.58
N ARG A 32 -4.04 15.78 -5.54
CA ARG A 32 -3.68 16.39 -6.82
C ARG A 32 -4.74 16.21 -7.90
N TRP A 33 -5.89 15.58 -7.62
CA TRP A 33 -6.87 15.28 -8.65
C TRP A 33 -7.48 16.55 -9.25
N PRO A 34 -7.40 16.72 -10.58
CA PRO A 34 -8.01 17.87 -11.25
C PRO A 34 -9.54 17.77 -11.24
N PHE A 35 -10.21 18.90 -11.02
CA PHE A 35 -11.67 18.97 -10.85
C PHE A 35 -12.45 18.60 -12.12
N HIS A 36 -11.89 18.84 -13.31
CA HIS A 36 -12.63 18.71 -14.57
C HIS A 36 -12.26 17.48 -15.40
N SER A 37 -11.01 17.01 -15.35
CA SER A 37 -10.56 15.88 -16.16
C SER A 37 -9.30 15.27 -15.58
N VAL A 38 -9.42 14.04 -15.10
CA VAL A 38 -8.29 13.25 -14.59
C VAL A 38 -7.45 12.75 -15.76
N GLN A 39 -6.14 13.00 -15.70
CA GLN A 39 -5.24 12.50 -16.72
C GLN A 39 -5.16 10.97 -16.67
N PRO A 40 -5.14 10.25 -17.82
CA PRO A 40 -5.07 8.79 -17.84
C PRO A 40 -3.91 8.22 -17.01
N LYS A 41 -2.76 8.92 -16.99
CA LYS A 41 -1.60 8.54 -16.16
C LYS A 41 -1.90 8.52 -14.66
N MET A 42 -2.76 9.41 -14.18
CA MET A 42 -3.14 9.47 -12.76
C MET A 42 -4.14 8.37 -12.42
N VAL A 43 -4.96 7.94 -13.38
CA VAL A 43 -5.84 6.79 -13.21
C VAL A 43 -5.01 5.51 -13.16
N ALA A 44 -4.07 5.34 -14.09
CA ALA A 44 -3.16 4.19 -14.07
C ALA A 44 -2.34 4.13 -12.77
N GLU A 45 -1.78 5.25 -12.33
CA GLU A 45 -1.06 5.33 -11.04
C GLU A 45 -1.97 4.98 -9.84
N LEU A 46 -3.24 5.38 -9.88
CA LEU A 46 -4.21 5.03 -8.86
C LEU A 46 -4.49 3.53 -8.85
N GLU A 47 -4.75 2.93 -10.01
CA GLU A 47 -5.02 1.50 -10.17
C GLU A 47 -3.83 0.66 -9.68
N ASP A 48 -2.60 1.02 -10.06
CA ASP A 48 -1.38 0.34 -9.61
C ASP A 48 -1.24 0.38 -8.07
N LEU A 49 -1.50 1.55 -7.46
CA LEU A 49 -1.41 1.72 -6.01
C LEU A 49 -2.55 0.99 -5.27
N GLU A 50 -3.75 0.94 -5.84
CA GLU A 50 -4.89 0.21 -5.27
C GLU A 50 -4.67 -1.32 -5.37
N GLU A 51 -4.11 -1.82 -6.47
CA GLU A 51 -3.74 -3.23 -6.61
C GLU A 51 -2.64 -3.61 -5.60
N GLU A 52 -1.61 -2.78 -5.46
CA GLU A 52 -0.54 -3.02 -4.50
C GLU A 52 -1.06 -3.02 -3.05
N LYS A 53 -1.99 -2.12 -2.72
CA LYS A 53 -2.68 -2.11 -1.43
C LYS A 53 -3.40 -3.43 -1.17
N VAL A 54 -4.12 -3.95 -2.15
CA VAL A 54 -4.82 -5.24 -2.05
C VAL A 54 -3.82 -6.38 -1.85
N ARG A 55 -2.70 -6.38 -2.58
CA ARG A 55 -1.64 -7.38 -2.45
C ARG A 55 -1.05 -7.39 -1.04
N LEU A 56 -0.69 -6.22 -0.50
CA LEU A 56 -0.15 -6.06 0.85
C LEU A 56 -1.14 -6.49 1.92
N ARG A 57 -2.43 -6.15 1.77
CA ARG A 57 -3.48 -6.57 2.71
C ARG A 57 -3.60 -8.09 2.75
N ARG A 58 -3.62 -8.75 1.59
CA ARG A 58 -3.65 -10.23 1.53
C ARG A 58 -2.44 -10.86 2.22
N LEU A 59 -1.25 -10.28 2.06
CA LEU A 59 -0.05 -10.78 2.74
C LEU A 59 -0.13 -10.64 4.26
N LEU A 60 -0.70 -9.54 4.76
CA LEU A 60 -0.94 -9.33 6.18
C LEU A 60 -2.01 -10.29 6.72
N ASP A 61 -3.07 -10.55 5.96
CA ASP A 61 -4.16 -11.46 6.37
C ASP A 61 -3.74 -12.94 6.39
N LEU A 62 -2.68 -13.30 5.65
CA LEU A 62 -2.13 -14.66 5.57
C LEU A 62 -1.08 -14.98 6.67
N ARG A 63 -0.83 -14.04 7.59
CA ARG A 63 0.21 -14.16 8.64
C ARG A 63 -0.35 -14.58 9.99
#